data_AF-A0A662J3T4-F1
#
_entry.id   AF-A0A662J3T4-F1
#
_cell.length_a   1.000
_cell.length_b   1.000
_cell.length_c   1.000
_cell.angle_alpha   90.00
_cell.angle_beta   90.00
_cell.angle_gamma   90.00
#
_symmetry.space_group_name_H-M   'P 1'
#
loop_
_entity.id
_entity.type
_entity.pdbx_description
1 polymer ?
#
loop_
_entity_poly.entity_id
_entity_poly.type
_entity_poly.pdbx_seq_one_letter_code
_entity_poly.pdbx_strand_id
1 'polypeptide(L)'
;MASVVKAADLEELMERYRGEGSLAKAEAAYLVLRRISRPVVADALYARYGSVKPLDEALSDLRRLGVEVAEAPLYLKAEDTGEDLYAAIARPFNKLFTPLIESELAKRSKPSLTASKLLYLLVVRGLARPGLSHEASKLREAYWLLYGEGLDEEAFKEASTELMRLWAVEFSDGYRVFYPHYLNKLAPRLKELAAKVEVKVEADL
;
A
#
# COMPACT_ATOMS: atom_id res chain seq x y z
N MET A 1 -15.46 -22.38 -20.90
CA MET A 1 -15.59 -22.95 -19.54
C MET A 1 -14.80 -22.03 -18.62
N ALA A 2 -15.44 -21.41 -17.63
CA ALA A 2 -14.70 -20.64 -16.64
C ALA A 2 -13.85 -21.63 -15.84
N SER A 3 -12.52 -21.56 -15.96
CA SER A 3 -11.61 -22.29 -15.09
C SER A 3 -11.81 -21.77 -13.67
N VAL A 4 -12.18 -22.66 -12.75
CA VAL A 4 -12.37 -22.27 -11.35
C VAL A 4 -11.00 -22.22 -10.68
N VAL A 5 -10.73 -21.12 -9.98
CA VAL A 5 -9.42 -20.84 -9.35
C VAL A 5 -9.42 -21.44 -7.95
N LYS A 6 -8.38 -22.19 -7.55
CA LYS A 6 -8.25 -22.70 -6.18
C LYS A 6 -7.43 -21.76 -5.31
N ALA A 7 -7.68 -21.77 -4.00
CA ALA A 7 -6.86 -21.03 -3.05
C ALA A 7 -5.41 -21.53 -3.06
N ALA A 8 -5.22 -22.85 -3.22
CA ALA A 8 -3.91 -23.47 -3.39
C ALA A 8 -3.12 -22.90 -4.57
N ASP A 9 -3.78 -22.63 -5.71
CA ASP A 9 -3.11 -22.07 -6.90
C ASP A 9 -2.55 -20.65 -6.62
N LEU A 10 -3.26 -19.86 -5.80
CA LEU A 10 -2.81 -18.53 -5.39
C LEU A 10 -1.69 -18.60 -4.33
N GLU A 11 -1.70 -19.60 -3.45
CA GLU A 11 -0.61 -19.86 -2.52
C GLU A 11 0.67 -20.27 -3.27
N GLU A 12 0.56 -21.22 -4.21
CA GLU A 12 1.67 -21.62 -5.08
C GLU A 12 2.22 -20.45 -5.92
N LEU A 13 1.34 -19.56 -6.40
CA LEU A 13 1.74 -18.34 -7.08
C LEU A 13 2.61 -17.45 -6.18
N MET A 14 2.21 -17.24 -4.93
CA MET A 14 2.98 -16.44 -3.96
C MET A 14 4.31 -17.10 -3.60
N GLU A 15 4.35 -18.42 -3.39
CA GLU A 15 5.59 -19.15 -3.14
C GLU A 15 6.54 -19.08 -4.35
N ARG A 16 6.02 -19.16 -5.57
CA ARG A 16 6.82 -18.97 -6.79
C ARG A 16 7.42 -17.56 -6.85
N TYR A 17 6.62 -16.52 -6.61
CA TYR A 17 7.12 -15.14 -6.57
C TYR A 17 8.16 -14.93 -5.48
N ARG A 18 8.01 -15.63 -4.35
CA ARG A 18 8.97 -15.63 -3.26
C ARG A 18 10.29 -16.26 -3.69
N GLY A 19 10.24 -17.41 -4.36
CA GLY A 19 11.42 -18.08 -4.93
C GLY A 19 12.12 -17.27 -6.02
N GLU A 20 11.36 -16.52 -6.84
CA GLU A 20 11.88 -15.59 -7.85
C GLU A 20 12.49 -14.31 -7.24
N GLY A 21 12.29 -14.05 -5.94
CA GLY A 21 12.67 -12.78 -5.30
C GLY A 21 11.83 -11.59 -5.78
N SER A 22 10.64 -11.83 -6.35
CA SER A 22 9.84 -10.82 -7.04
C SER A 22 8.75 -10.22 -6.14
N LEU A 23 9.16 -9.37 -5.21
CA LEU A 23 8.24 -8.64 -4.32
C LEU A 23 7.23 -7.79 -5.12
N ALA A 24 7.67 -7.13 -6.19
CA ALA A 24 6.82 -6.26 -6.99
C ALA A 24 5.68 -7.02 -7.70
N LYS A 25 5.93 -8.24 -8.20
CA LYS A 25 4.86 -9.09 -8.78
C LYS A 25 3.87 -9.54 -7.72
N ALA A 26 4.36 -9.92 -6.53
CA ALA A 26 3.50 -10.31 -5.42
C ALA A 26 2.58 -9.17 -4.98
N GLU A 27 3.12 -7.96 -4.84
CA GLU A 27 2.30 -6.78 -4.53
C GLU A 27 1.30 -6.45 -5.64
N ALA A 28 1.71 -6.55 -6.90
CA ALA A 28 0.81 -6.33 -8.02
C ALA A 28 -0.39 -7.27 -7.97
N ALA A 29 -0.15 -8.58 -7.83
CA ALA A 29 -1.21 -9.58 -7.73
C ALA A 29 -2.11 -9.35 -6.51
N TYR A 30 -1.51 -9.05 -5.35
CA TYR A 30 -2.22 -8.74 -4.10
C TYR A 30 -3.17 -7.54 -4.26
N LEU A 31 -2.68 -6.42 -4.80
CA LEU A 31 -3.48 -5.20 -4.98
C LEU A 31 -4.56 -5.36 -6.05
N VAL A 32 -4.24 -6.07 -7.14
CA VAL A 32 -5.19 -6.37 -8.22
C VAL A 32 -6.33 -7.24 -7.71
N LEU A 33 -6.05 -8.30 -6.96
CA LEU A 33 -7.10 -9.16 -6.38
C LEU A 33 -7.90 -8.43 -5.30
N ARG A 34 -7.33 -7.40 -4.65
CA ARG A 34 -8.06 -6.44 -3.81
C ARG A 34 -8.97 -5.49 -4.61
N ARG A 35 -9.00 -5.65 -5.94
CA ARG A 35 -9.88 -4.91 -6.87
C ARG A 35 -9.53 -3.43 -6.98
N ILE A 36 -8.26 -3.10 -6.79
CA ILE A 36 -7.74 -1.76 -7.01
C ILE A 36 -7.56 -1.58 -8.52
N SER A 37 -7.97 -0.42 -9.05
CA SER A 37 -7.92 -0.17 -10.48
C SER A 37 -6.47 -0.21 -11.00
N ARG A 38 -6.29 -0.74 -12.21
CA ARG A 38 -4.96 -0.92 -12.82
C ARG A 38 -4.10 0.36 -12.81
N PRO A 39 -4.63 1.57 -13.11
CA PRO A 39 -3.84 2.80 -13.03
C PRO A 39 -3.31 3.07 -11.61
N VAL A 40 -4.16 2.89 -10.59
CA VAL A 40 -3.79 3.11 -9.19
C VAL A 40 -2.73 2.09 -8.73
N VAL A 41 -2.84 0.82 -9.15
CA VAL A 41 -1.81 -0.18 -8.88
C VAL A 41 -0.50 0.18 -9.59
N ALA A 42 -0.56 0.63 -10.84
CA ALA A 42 0.62 1.03 -11.61
C ALA A 42 1.36 2.18 -10.92
N ASP A 43 0.65 3.20 -10.45
CA ASP A 43 1.23 4.35 -9.73
C ASP A 43 1.93 3.91 -8.43
N ALA A 44 1.30 3.03 -7.65
CA ALA A 44 1.89 2.49 -6.42
C ALA A 44 3.17 1.67 -6.69
N LEU A 45 3.15 0.82 -7.72
CA LEU A 45 4.31 0.02 -8.11
C LEU A 45 5.44 0.90 -8.66
N TYR A 46 5.12 1.89 -9.48
CA TYR A 46 6.10 2.82 -10.01
C TYR A 46 6.76 3.63 -8.87
N ALA A 47 5.97 4.10 -7.89
CA ALA A 47 6.51 4.80 -6.74
C ALA A 47 7.53 3.94 -5.97
N ARG A 48 7.22 2.67 -5.72
CA ARG A 48 8.06 1.77 -4.90
C ARG A 48 9.26 1.18 -5.63
N TYR A 49 9.04 0.75 -6.87
CA TYR A 49 9.97 -0.10 -7.62
C TYR A 49 10.52 0.58 -8.88
N GLY A 50 10.01 1.75 -9.25
CA GLY A 50 10.40 2.45 -10.48
C GLY A 50 9.95 1.77 -11.77
N SER A 51 9.04 0.79 -11.68
CA SER A 51 8.57 0.03 -12.84
C SER A 51 7.13 -0.43 -12.69
N VAL A 52 6.38 -0.35 -13.80
CA VAL A 52 5.02 -0.89 -13.92
C VAL A 52 5.00 -2.29 -14.54
N LYS A 53 6.13 -2.78 -15.08
CA LYS A 53 6.24 -4.10 -15.73
C LYS A 53 5.74 -5.26 -14.84
N PRO A 54 6.01 -5.29 -13.53
CA PRO A 54 5.51 -6.36 -12.66
C PRO A 54 3.98 -6.49 -12.64
N LEU A 55 3.25 -5.41 -12.93
CA LEU A 55 1.79 -5.44 -13.05
C LEU A 55 1.33 -6.32 -14.20
N ASP A 56 1.91 -6.12 -15.38
CA ASP A 56 1.54 -6.86 -16.58
C ASP A 56 1.92 -8.34 -16.46
N GLU A 57 3.07 -8.62 -15.84
CA GLU A 57 3.52 -9.98 -15.54
C GLU A 57 2.57 -10.67 -14.55
N ALA A 58 2.17 -9.98 -13.46
CA ALA A 58 1.23 -10.51 -12.49
C ALA A 58 -0.16 -10.75 -13.10
N LEU A 59 -0.66 -9.83 -13.94
CA LEU A 59 -1.92 -10.01 -14.66
C LEU A 59 -1.87 -11.19 -15.62
N SER A 60 -0.74 -11.40 -16.30
CA SER A 60 -0.54 -12.56 -17.18
C SER A 60 -0.57 -13.88 -16.39
N ASP A 61 0.12 -13.92 -15.25
CA ASP A 61 0.12 -15.09 -14.36
C ASP A 61 -1.27 -15.37 -13.79
N LEU A 62 -1.99 -14.35 -13.34
CA LEU A 62 -3.38 -14.47 -12.86
C LEU A 62 -4.32 -14.98 -13.95
N ARG A 63 -4.20 -14.50 -15.19
CA ARG A 63 -4.98 -15.01 -16.33
C ARG A 63 -4.70 -16.48 -16.62
N ARG A 64 -3.45 -16.94 -16.49
CA ARG A 64 -3.09 -18.36 -16.65
C ARG A 64 -3.74 -19.25 -15.60
N LEU A 65 -4.02 -18.71 -14.41
CA LEU A 65 -4.78 -19.39 -13.37
C LEU A 65 -6.30 -19.32 -13.58
N GLY A 66 -6.78 -18.56 -14.57
CA GLY A 66 -8.21 -18.38 -14.81
C GLY A 66 -8.82 -17.13 -14.17
N VAL A 67 -8.01 -16.24 -13.61
CA VAL A 67 -8.48 -14.99 -13.03
C VAL A 67 -8.58 -13.92 -14.13
N GLU A 68 -9.80 -13.63 -14.56
CA GLU A 68 -10.08 -12.50 -15.47
C GLU A 68 -10.36 -11.21 -14.70
N VAL A 69 -9.30 -10.46 -14.44
CA VAL A 69 -9.34 -9.20 -13.67
C VAL A 69 -10.09 -8.08 -14.42
N ALA A 70 -10.19 -8.15 -15.75
CA ALA A 70 -10.61 -7.02 -16.58
C ALA A 70 -12.07 -6.60 -16.37
N GLU A 71 -12.95 -7.51 -15.96
CA GLU A 71 -14.41 -7.25 -15.85
C GLU A 71 -15.06 -8.13 -14.75
N ALA A 72 -14.29 -8.52 -13.73
CA ALA A 72 -14.72 -9.54 -12.78
C ALA A 72 -16.00 -9.15 -12.01
N PRO A 73 -17.03 -10.02 -12.00
CA PRO A 73 -18.22 -9.82 -11.18
C PRO A 73 -17.85 -9.76 -9.70
N LEU A 74 -18.68 -9.07 -8.92
CA LEU A 74 -18.46 -8.64 -7.53
C LEU A 74 -18.04 -9.73 -6.51
N TYR A 75 -17.95 -11.01 -6.85
CA TYR A 75 -17.64 -12.10 -5.91
C TYR A 75 -16.98 -13.30 -6.62
N LEU A 76 -15.70 -13.19 -6.98
CA LEU A 76 -14.91 -14.38 -7.35
C LEU A 76 -14.50 -15.11 -6.07
N LYS A 77 -14.90 -16.38 -5.97
CA LYS A 77 -14.57 -17.27 -4.87
C LYS A 77 -13.65 -18.38 -5.34
N ALA A 78 -12.75 -18.81 -4.46
CA ALA A 78 -11.93 -19.98 -4.68
C ALA A 78 -12.80 -21.24 -4.69
N GLU A 79 -12.52 -22.17 -5.62
CA GLU A 79 -13.30 -23.40 -5.82
C GLU A 79 -13.31 -24.31 -4.58
N ASP A 80 -12.12 -24.49 -4.00
CA ASP A 80 -11.80 -25.47 -2.98
C ASP A 80 -12.22 -25.05 -1.58
N THR A 81 -12.21 -23.73 -1.32
CA THR A 81 -12.47 -23.15 0.01
C THR A 81 -13.71 -22.28 0.06
N GLY A 82 -14.21 -21.78 -1.08
CA GLY A 82 -15.29 -20.80 -1.13
C GLY A 82 -14.92 -19.40 -0.61
N GLU A 83 -13.65 -19.17 -0.25
CA GLU A 83 -13.14 -17.87 0.20
C GLU A 83 -13.05 -16.89 -0.98
N ASP A 84 -13.18 -15.59 -0.72
CA ASP A 84 -12.92 -14.56 -1.74
C ASP A 84 -11.44 -14.63 -2.20
N LEU A 85 -11.18 -14.48 -3.50
CA LEU A 85 -9.81 -14.60 -4.04
C LEU A 85 -8.82 -13.62 -3.40
N TYR A 86 -9.26 -12.44 -2.96
CA TYR A 86 -8.42 -11.52 -2.19
C TYR A 86 -8.04 -12.12 -0.83
N ALA A 87 -8.98 -12.73 -0.12
CA ALA A 87 -8.69 -13.39 1.16
C ALA A 87 -7.68 -14.54 0.98
N ALA A 88 -7.85 -15.32 -0.10
CA ALA A 88 -6.97 -16.43 -0.45
C ALA A 88 -5.53 -15.97 -0.77
N ILE A 89 -5.32 -14.86 -1.48
CA ILE A 89 -3.97 -14.33 -1.75
C ILE A 89 -3.39 -13.52 -0.57
N ALA A 90 -4.24 -12.83 0.20
CA ALA A 90 -3.78 -11.93 1.26
C ALA A 90 -3.05 -12.67 2.39
N ARG A 91 -3.49 -13.89 2.72
CA ARG A 91 -2.87 -14.71 3.76
C ARG A 91 -1.42 -15.12 3.40
N PRO A 92 -1.14 -15.78 2.26
CA PRO A 92 0.23 -16.10 1.87
C PRO A 92 1.05 -14.84 1.59
N PHE A 93 0.46 -13.78 1.01
CA PHE A 93 1.16 -12.51 0.80
C PHE A 93 1.71 -11.93 2.12
N ASN A 94 0.86 -11.78 3.14
CA ASN A 94 1.24 -11.20 4.43
C ASN A 94 2.24 -12.07 5.21
N LYS A 95 2.24 -13.38 4.96
CA LYS A 95 3.18 -14.34 5.56
C LYS A 95 4.55 -14.25 4.91
N LEU A 96 4.61 -14.24 3.58
CA LEU A 96 5.85 -14.39 2.81
C LEU A 96 6.54 -13.06 2.49
N PHE A 97 5.77 -11.99 2.29
CA PHE A 97 6.29 -10.73 1.72
C PHE A 97 6.33 -9.58 2.70
N THR A 98 5.50 -9.54 3.76
CA THR A 98 5.64 -8.45 4.75
C THR A 98 7.04 -8.38 5.38
N PRO A 99 7.70 -9.49 5.76
CA PRO A 99 9.08 -9.43 6.26
C PRO A 99 10.08 -8.88 5.23
N LEU A 100 9.83 -9.11 3.93
CA LEU A 100 10.63 -8.48 2.87
C LEU A 100 10.38 -6.98 2.79
N ILE A 101 9.13 -6.54 2.85
CA ILE A 101 8.78 -5.13 2.83
C ILE A 101 9.44 -4.41 4.01
N GLU A 102 9.43 -5.00 5.20
CA GLU A 102 10.16 -4.49 6.36
C GLU A 102 11.67 -4.36 6.08
N SER A 103 12.27 -5.39 5.47
CA SER A 103 13.68 -5.41 5.12
C SER A 103 14.05 -4.37 4.04
N GLU A 104 13.18 -4.16 3.06
CA GLU A 104 13.34 -3.13 2.02
C GLU A 104 13.13 -1.73 2.58
N LEU A 105 12.14 -1.55 3.46
CA LEU A 105 11.89 -0.29 4.17
C LEU A 105 13.09 0.12 5.02
N ALA A 106 13.79 -0.84 5.65
CA ALA A 106 14.99 -0.57 6.42
C ALA A 106 16.10 0.11 5.58
N LYS A 107 16.15 -0.18 4.27
CA LYS A 107 17.14 0.38 3.33
C LYS A 107 16.75 1.76 2.79
N ARG A 108 15.52 2.23 3.02
CA ARG A 108 15.05 3.51 2.49
C ARG A 108 15.63 4.68 3.29
N SER A 109 15.90 5.76 2.58
CA SER A 109 16.32 7.03 3.18
C SER A 109 15.14 7.75 3.82
N LYS A 110 15.45 8.74 4.66
CA LYS A 110 14.45 9.67 5.19
C LYS A 110 13.76 10.40 4.03
N PRO A 111 12.42 10.54 4.06
CA PRO A 111 11.70 11.30 3.03
C PRO A 111 11.91 12.81 3.22
N SER A 112 11.38 13.62 2.31
CA SER A 112 11.37 15.08 2.42
C SER A 112 10.74 15.55 3.75
N LEU A 113 11.01 16.80 4.13
CA LEU A 113 10.45 17.35 5.37
C LEU A 113 8.91 17.29 5.38
N THR A 114 8.27 17.64 4.26
CA THR A 114 6.82 17.61 4.09
C THR A 114 6.26 16.20 4.25
N ALA A 115 6.85 15.21 3.57
CA ALA A 115 6.46 13.82 3.70
C ALA A 115 6.74 13.28 5.12
N SER A 116 7.85 13.66 5.74
CA SER A 116 8.20 13.28 7.12
C SER A 116 7.21 13.86 8.14
N LYS A 117 6.72 15.09 7.94
CA LYS A 117 5.67 15.74 8.72
C LYS A 117 4.30 15.06 8.55
N LEU A 118 3.94 14.67 7.31
CA LEU A 118 2.74 13.85 7.07
C LEU A 118 2.87 12.46 7.70
N LEU A 119 4.04 11.82 7.60
CA LEU A 119 4.31 10.53 8.21
C LEU A 119 4.14 10.57 9.73
N TYR A 120 4.54 11.67 10.38
CA TYR A 120 4.28 11.89 11.79
C TYR A 120 2.78 11.87 12.12
N LEU A 121 1.95 12.59 11.36
CA LEU A 121 0.50 12.59 11.55
C LEU A 121 -0.09 11.18 11.37
N LEU A 122 0.32 10.50 10.31
CA LEU A 122 -0.19 9.18 9.96
C LEU A 122 0.19 8.13 11.01
N VAL A 123 1.48 8.02 11.34
CA VAL A 123 2.01 6.88 12.12
C VAL A 123 2.25 7.21 13.59
N VAL A 124 2.74 8.41 13.90
CA VAL A 124 3.06 8.80 15.30
C VAL A 124 1.80 9.28 16.02
N ARG A 125 1.00 10.14 15.39
CA ARG A 125 -0.32 10.56 15.92
C ARG A 125 -1.42 9.52 15.71
N GLY A 126 -1.15 8.49 14.91
CA GLY A 126 -2.04 7.35 14.74
C GLY A 126 -3.30 7.64 13.93
N LEU A 127 -3.24 8.60 12.99
CA LEU A 127 -4.34 8.84 12.06
C LEU A 127 -4.48 7.67 11.06
N ALA A 128 -3.37 7.09 10.61
CA ALA A 128 -3.42 5.94 9.72
C ALA A 128 -3.86 4.68 10.46
N ARG A 129 -5.00 4.12 10.05
CA ARG A 129 -5.53 2.85 10.56
C ARG A 129 -5.37 1.77 9.47
N PRO A 130 -4.80 0.60 9.78
CA PRO A 130 -4.55 -0.44 8.77
C PRO A 130 -5.81 -0.83 7.99
N GLY A 131 -5.73 -0.89 6.66
CA GLY A 131 -6.84 -1.25 5.79
C GLY A 131 -7.90 -0.16 5.59
N LEU A 132 -7.79 0.99 6.28
CA LEU A 132 -8.67 2.14 6.09
C LEU A 132 -8.04 3.17 5.15
N SER A 133 -8.77 4.23 4.88
CA SER A 133 -8.34 5.37 4.08
C SER A 133 -8.62 6.68 4.80
N HIS A 134 -7.99 7.78 4.36
CA HIS A 134 -8.35 9.15 4.74
C HIS A 134 -8.52 10.01 3.51
N GLU A 135 -9.46 10.95 3.58
CA GLU A 135 -9.60 11.99 2.56
C GLU A 135 -8.39 12.92 2.58
N ALA A 136 -7.87 13.22 1.40
CA ALA A 136 -6.70 14.07 1.22
C ALA A 136 -6.91 15.47 1.82
N SER A 137 -8.12 16.04 1.67
CA SER A 137 -8.50 17.32 2.27
C SER A 137 -8.38 17.31 3.80
N LYS A 138 -8.83 16.23 4.45
CA LYS A 138 -8.78 16.08 5.91
C LYS A 138 -7.35 15.89 6.45
N LEU A 139 -6.49 15.22 5.70
CA LEU A 139 -5.07 15.14 6.07
C LEU A 139 -4.36 16.49 5.91
N ARG A 140 -4.67 17.26 4.86
CA ARG A 140 -4.13 18.61 4.69
C ARG A 140 -4.62 19.57 5.78
N GLU A 141 -5.89 19.47 6.19
CA GLU A 141 -6.45 20.20 7.32
C GLU A 141 -5.70 19.85 8.63
N ALA A 142 -5.51 18.56 8.92
CA ALA A 142 -4.73 18.12 10.09
C ALA A 142 -3.27 18.58 10.05
N TYR A 143 -2.66 18.63 8.86
CA TYR A 143 -1.32 19.17 8.64
C TYR A 143 -1.25 20.65 9.00
N TRP A 144 -2.17 21.45 8.47
CA TRP A 144 -2.24 22.87 8.77
C TRP A 144 -2.47 23.14 10.26
N LEU A 145 -3.40 22.41 10.90
CA LEU A 145 -3.68 22.56 12.33
C LEU A 145 -2.46 22.28 13.22
N LEU A 146 -1.63 21.29 12.86
CA LEU A 146 -0.47 20.93 13.66
C LEU A 146 0.75 21.83 13.40
N TYR A 147 0.97 22.23 12.15
CA TYR A 147 2.20 22.91 11.74
C TYR A 147 2.04 24.40 11.45
N GLY A 148 0.81 24.91 11.34
CA GLY A 148 0.53 26.30 10.95
C GLY A 148 0.87 26.63 9.49
N GLU A 149 1.23 25.61 8.69
CA GLU A 149 1.68 25.75 7.31
C GLU A 149 0.62 25.18 6.35
N GLY A 150 0.31 25.92 5.29
CA GLY A 150 -0.53 25.41 4.21
C GLY A 150 0.18 24.32 3.40
N LEU A 151 -0.56 23.30 2.98
CA LEU A 151 -0.08 22.27 2.07
C LEU A 151 -0.99 22.23 0.85
N ASP A 152 -0.49 22.69 -0.29
CA ASP A 152 -1.25 22.64 -1.54
C ASP A 152 -1.38 21.20 -2.08
N GLU A 153 -2.15 21.05 -3.16
CA GLU A 153 -2.47 19.74 -3.73
C GLU A 153 -1.25 19.06 -4.37
N GLU A 154 -0.39 19.82 -5.04
CA GLU A 154 0.79 19.29 -5.73
C GLU A 154 1.82 18.79 -4.71
N ALA A 155 2.16 19.61 -3.72
CA ALA A 155 3.06 19.23 -2.63
C ALA A 155 2.49 18.06 -1.80
N PHE A 156 1.18 18.00 -1.59
CA PHE A 156 0.55 16.84 -0.93
C PHE A 156 0.67 15.56 -1.77
N LYS A 157 0.49 15.65 -3.10
CA LYS A 157 0.61 14.52 -4.01
C LYS A 157 2.05 14.00 -4.08
N GLU A 158 3.03 14.89 -4.15
CA GLU A 158 4.45 14.54 -4.09
C GLU A 158 4.79 13.83 -2.77
N ALA A 159 4.40 14.43 -1.66
CA ALA A 159 4.65 13.85 -0.34
C ALA A 159 3.95 12.49 -0.16
N SER A 160 2.69 12.36 -0.62
CA SER A 160 1.98 11.08 -0.63
C SER A 160 2.69 10.03 -1.49
N THR A 161 3.28 10.44 -2.61
CA THR A 161 4.08 9.57 -3.47
C THR A 161 5.35 9.09 -2.78
N GLU A 162 6.04 9.98 -2.05
CA GLU A 162 7.16 9.58 -1.18
C GLU A 162 6.73 8.57 -0.13
N LEU A 163 5.58 8.78 0.52
CA LEU A 163 5.03 7.85 1.51
C LEU A 163 4.59 6.50 0.91
N MET A 164 4.21 6.46 -0.37
CA MET A 164 4.00 5.21 -1.11
C MET A 164 5.30 4.43 -1.27
N ARG A 165 6.44 5.10 -1.50
CA ARG A 165 7.77 4.46 -1.59
C ARG A 165 8.21 3.83 -0.26
N LEU A 166 7.65 4.30 0.85
CA LEU A 166 7.89 3.81 2.20
C LEU A 166 6.81 2.82 2.67
N TRP A 167 5.83 2.47 1.83
CA TRP A 167 4.67 1.66 2.21
C TRP A 167 3.85 2.21 3.39
N ALA A 168 4.05 3.47 3.79
CA ALA A 168 3.19 4.12 4.78
C ALA A 168 1.81 4.43 4.19
N VAL A 169 1.79 4.77 2.90
CA VAL A 169 0.60 4.83 2.05
C VAL A 169 0.67 3.65 1.09
N GLU A 170 -0.43 2.91 0.97
CA GLU A 170 -0.52 1.76 0.08
C GLU A 170 -0.85 2.16 -1.36
N PHE A 171 -1.73 3.14 -1.52
CA PHE A 171 -2.03 3.77 -2.80
C PHE A 171 -2.87 5.03 -2.54
N SER A 172 -3.08 5.82 -3.57
CA SER A 172 -4.00 6.96 -3.57
C SER A 172 -4.88 6.88 -4.83
N ASP A 173 -6.16 7.22 -4.70
CA ASP A 173 -7.08 7.37 -5.84
C ASP A 173 -7.24 8.83 -6.29
N GLY A 174 -6.43 9.74 -5.73
CA GLY A 174 -6.50 11.18 -5.96
C GLY A 174 -7.42 11.91 -4.96
N TYR A 175 -8.41 11.23 -4.40
CA TYR A 175 -9.30 11.80 -3.37
C TYR A 175 -8.92 11.34 -1.96
N ARG A 176 -8.47 10.09 -1.84
CA ARG A 176 -8.11 9.43 -0.58
C ARG A 176 -6.75 8.77 -0.67
N VAL A 177 -6.09 8.71 0.48
CA VAL A 177 -4.91 7.85 0.70
C VAL A 177 -5.34 6.61 1.47
N PHE A 178 -4.87 5.45 1.04
CA PHE A 178 -5.20 4.15 1.60
C PHE A 178 -3.99 3.57 2.32
N TYR A 179 -4.21 2.85 3.43
CA TYR A 179 -3.13 2.31 4.25
C TYR A 179 -3.09 0.78 4.20
N PRO A 180 -1.89 0.18 4.19
CA PRO A 180 -1.78 -1.26 4.09
C PRO A 180 -2.33 -1.95 5.33
N HIS A 181 -2.92 -3.13 5.15
CA HIS A 181 -3.38 -3.95 6.27
C HIS A 181 -2.26 -4.35 7.23
N TYR A 182 -1.01 -4.40 6.74
CA TYR A 182 0.18 -4.71 7.51
C TYR A 182 0.91 -3.46 8.05
N LEU A 183 0.31 -2.27 8.00
CA LEU A 183 0.96 -1.02 8.44
C LEU A 183 1.54 -1.11 9.86
N ASN A 184 0.85 -1.79 10.79
CA ASN A 184 1.31 -1.94 12.17
C ASN A 184 2.67 -2.63 12.28
N LYS A 185 2.99 -3.53 11.35
CA LYS A 185 4.29 -4.22 11.30
C LYS A 185 5.40 -3.28 10.81
N LEU A 186 5.08 -2.34 9.92
CA LEU A 186 6.01 -1.33 9.42
C LEU A 186 6.18 -0.14 10.37
N ALA A 187 5.21 0.09 11.25
CA ALA A 187 5.12 1.27 12.11
C ALA A 187 6.40 1.57 12.91
N PRO A 188 7.11 0.60 13.53
CA PRO A 188 8.34 0.89 14.25
C PRO A 188 9.39 1.63 13.39
N ARG A 189 9.66 1.11 12.19
CA ARG A 189 10.62 1.72 11.27
C ARG A 189 10.10 3.04 10.70
N LEU A 190 8.81 3.12 10.38
CA LEU A 190 8.21 4.36 9.88
C LEU A 190 8.29 5.51 10.90
N LYS A 191 8.17 5.22 12.20
CA LYS A 191 8.32 6.24 13.27
C LYS A 191 9.71 6.85 13.29
N GLU A 192 10.75 6.09 12.96
CA GLU A 192 12.13 6.59 12.91
C GLU A 192 12.36 7.55 11.74
N LEU A 193 11.59 7.42 10.66
CA LEU A 193 11.65 8.26 9.46
C LEU A 193 10.76 9.52 9.58
N ALA A 194 9.83 9.53 10.53
CA ALA A 194 8.90 10.63 10.76
C ALA A 194 9.61 11.88 11.33
N ALA A 195 8.96 13.04 11.18
CA ALA A 195 9.44 14.27 11.77
C ALA A 195 9.38 14.17 13.30
N LYS A 196 10.33 14.78 13.98
CA LYS A 196 10.24 15.03 15.42
C LYS A 196 9.52 16.35 15.61
N VAL A 197 8.42 16.34 16.36
CA VAL A 197 7.56 17.50 16.56
C VAL A 197 7.52 17.81 18.05
N GLU A 198 7.88 19.03 18.41
CA GLU A 198 7.71 19.59 19.76
C GLU A 198 6.54 20.57 19.72
N VAL A 199 5.55 20.38 20.59
CA VAL A 199 4.41 21.30 20.73
C VAL A 199 4.71 22.24 21.88
N LYS A 200 4.73 23.55 21.60
CA LYS A 200 4.84 24.61 22.60
C LYS A 200 3.48 25.30 22.71
N VAL A 201 3.00 25.48 23.94
CA VAL A 201 1.79 26.25 24.23
C VAL A 201 2.25 27.62 24.68
N GLU A 202 1.95 28.65 23.90
CA GLU A 202 2.12 30.03 24.35
C GLU A 202 0.91 30.38 25.22
N ALA A 203 1.17 30.77 26.47
CA ALA A 203 0.16 31.36 27.33
C ALA A 203 0.18 32.87 27.08
N ASP A 204 -0.92 33.42 26.58
CA ASP A 204 -1.12 34.87 26.57
C ASP A 204 -1.07 35.37 28.03
N LEU A 205 -0.07 36.21 28.34
CA LEU A 205 0.07 36.94 29.60
C LEU A 205 -0.58 38.31 29.50
#